data_AF-A0A7C6KYY7-F1
#
_entry.id   AF-A0A7C6KYY7-F1
#
_cell.length_a   1.000
_cell.length_b   1.000
_cell.length_c   1.000
_cell.angle_alpha   90.00
_cell.angle_beta   90.00
_cell.angle_gamma   90.00
#
_symmetry.space_group_name_H-M   'P 1'
#
loop_
_entity.id
_entity.type
_entity.pdbx_description
1 polymer ?
#
loop_
_entity_poly.entity_id
_entity_poly.type
_entity_poly.pdbx_seq_one_letter_code
_entity_poly.pdbx_strand_id
1 'polypeptide(L)'
;MTTNYALILTLNYFFEIVNWLIVIRVVLSLLRMENMGNPISRFVIIVTEPILDPFRRLQFKSSIGRNMMIDFSPILAMLAIQYVIRPILISLISLI
;
A
#
# COMPACT_ATOMS: atom_id res chain seq x y z
N MET A 1 -20.18 -1.86 21.87
CA MET A 1 -18.82 -2.31 22.26
C MET A 1 -18.30 -3.44 21.37
N THR A 2 -19.05 -4.53 21.15
CA THR A 2 -18.63 -5.65 20.28
C THR A 2 -18.49 -5.28 18.81
N THR A 3 -19.38 -4.42 18.28
CA THR A 3 -19.33 -3.96 16.88
C THR A 3 -18.05 -3.20 16.55
N ASN A 4 -17.63 -2.26 17.41
CA ASN A 4 -16.40 -1.49 17.21
C ASN A 4 -15.17 -2.39 17.24
N TYR A 5 -15.17 -3.39 18.12
CA TYR A 5 -14.10 -4.39 18.18
C TYR A 5 -14.00 -5.20 16.88
N ALA A 6 -15.13 -5.71 16.36
CA ALA A 6 -15.16 -6.45 15.10
C ALA A 6 -14.70 -5.60 13.90
N LEU A 7 -15.08 -4.31 13.87
CA LEU A 7 -14.64 -3.37 12.84
C LEU A 7 -13.14 -3.10 12.91
N ILE A 8 -12.60 -2.82 14.10
CA ILE A 8 -11.17 -2.59 14.32
C ILE A 8 -10.37 -3.84 13.92
N LEU A 9 -10.83 -5.03 14.32
CA LEU A 9 -10.19 -6.29 13.96
C LEU A 9 -10.15 -6.49 12.44
N THR A 10 -11.29 -6.27 11.77
CA THR A 10 -11.40 -6.40 10.31
C THR A 10 -10.47 -5.43 9.59
N LEU A 11 -10.42 -4.17 10.03
CA LEU A 11 -9.50 -3.17 9.45
C LEU A 11 -8.04 -3.53 9.66
N ASN A 12 -7.68 -4.09 10.82
CA ASN A 12 -6.31 -4.52 11.08
C ASN A 12 -5.87 -5.58 10.08
N TYR A 13 -6.67 -6.64 9.90
CA TYR A 13 -6.37 -7.67 8.91
C TYR A 13 -6.34 -7.12 7.49
N PHE A 14 -7.27 -6.22 7.14
CA PHE A 14 -7.27 -5.57 5.83
C PHE A 14 -5.96 -4.83 5.56
N PHE A 15 -5.49 -3.99 6.51
CA PHE A 15 -4.24 -3.26 6.34
C PHE A 15 -3.00 -4.15 6.34
N GLU A 16 -3.00 -5.25 7.10
CA GLU A 16 -1.94 -6.26 7.05
C GLU A 16 -1.86 -6.91 5.67
N ILE A 17 -2.99 -7.32 5.10
CA ILE A 17 -3.05 -7.90 3.75
C ILE A 17 -2.52 -6.90 2.71
N VAL A 18 -2.98 -5.65 2.78
CA VAL A 18 -2.51 -4.59 1.86
C VAL A 18 -1.00 -4.37 1.98
N ASN A 19 -0.46 -4.31 3.21
CA ASN A 19 0.98 -4.17 3.41
C ASN A 19 1.75 -5.35 2.82
N TRP A 20 1.29 -6.58 3.04
CA TRP A 20 1.91 -7.77 2.45
C TRP A 20 1.86 -7.77 0.93
N LEU A 21 0.75 -7.33 0.32
CA LEU A 21 0.66 -7.17 -1.13
C LEU A 21 1.67 -6.16 -1.66
N ILE A 22 1.88 -5.05 -0.97
CA ILE A 22 2.90 -4.05 -1.34
C ILE A 22 4.31 -4.63 -1.18
N VAL A 23 4.59 -5.40 -0.13
CA VAL A 23 5.88 -6.10 0.03
C VAL A 23 6.10 -7.10 -1.11
N ILE A 24 5.08 -7.90 -1.46
CA ILE A 24 5.15 -8.83 -2.59
C ILE A 24 5.39 -8.07 -3.89
N ARG A 25 4.74 -6.91 -4.12
CA ARG A 25 4.98 -6.05 -5.28
C ARG A 25 6.46 -5.64 -5.38
N VAL A 26 7.09 -5.26 -4.26
CA VAL A 26 8.52 -4.93 -4.22
C VAL A 26 9.39 -6.15 -4.55
N VAL A 27 9.08 -7.32 -3.98
CA VAL A 27 9.81 -8.57 -4.28
C VAL A 27 9.68 -8.93 -5.77
N LEU A 28 8.48 -8.85 -6.34
CA LEU A 28 8.24 -9.12 -7.76
C LEU A 28 9.02 -8.16 -8.66
N SER A 29 9.12 -6.89 -8.28
CA SER A 29 9.94 -5.88 -8.98
C SER A 29 11.43 -6.22 -8.92
N LEU A 30 11.95 -6.57 -7.74
CA LEU A 30 13.36 -6.96 -7.55
C LEU A 30 13.73 -8.21 -8.37
N LEU A 31 12.83 -9.19 -8.44
CA LEU A 31 13.02 -10.41 -9.23
C LEU A 31 12.73 -10.21 -10.73
N ARG A 32 12.35 -9.00 -11.17
CA ARG A 32 11.97 -8.67 -12.56
C ARG A 32 10.82 -9.55 -13.09
N MET A 33 9.94 -10.01 -12.20
CA MET A 33 8.83 -10.92 -12.49
C MET A 33 7.53 -10.20 -12.89
N GLU A 34 7.57 -8.88 -13.04
CA GLU A 34 6.40 -8.05 -13.37
C GLU A 34 5.85 -8.32 -14.78
N ASN A 35 6.72 -8.71 -15.71
CA ASN A 35 6.41 -8.91 -17.13
C ASN A 35 6.21 -10.38 -17.52
N MET A 36 6.39 -11.31 -16.58
CA MET A 36 6.14 -12.73 -16.83
C MET A 36 4.63 -12.93 -16.82
N GLY A 37 4.06 -13.66 -17.78
CA GLY A 37 2.62 -13.92 -17.93
C GLY A 37 1.95 -14.68 -16.77
N ASN A 38 2.54 -14.66 -15.58
CA ASN A 38 2.00 -15.26 -14.37
C ASN A 38 0.76 -14.48 -13.90
N PRO A 39 -0.41 -15.13 -13.77
CA PRO A 39 -1.63 -14.48 -13.30
C PRO A 39 -1.50 -13.90 -11.88
N ILE A 40 -0.64 -14.49 -11.03
CA ILE A 40 -0.44 -14.03 -9.64
C ILE A 40 0.29 -12.69 -9.61
N SER A 41 1.36 -12.52 -10.40
CA SER A 41 2.06 -11.22 -10.46
C SER A 41 1.11 -10.15 -10.99
N ARG A 42 0.39 -10.43 -12.09
CA ARG A 42 -0.62 -9.52 -12.64
C ARG A 42 -1.68 -9.13 -11.62
N PHE A 43 -2.18 -10.07 -10.82
CA PHE A 43 -3.14 -9.79 -9.77
C PHE A 43 -2.58 -8.81 -8.73
N VAL A 44 -1.38 -9.08 -8.20
CA VAL A 44 -0.72 -8.21 -7.22
C VAL A 44 -0.53 -6.80 -7.79
N ILE A 45 -0.10 -6.69 -9.06
CA ILE A 45 0.06 -5.43 -9.75
C ILE A 45 -1.25 -4.66 -9.81
N ILE A 46 -2.32 -5.26 -10.33
CA ILE A 46 -3.61 -4.59 -10.50
C ILE A 46 -4.20 -4.13 -9.17
N VAL A 47 -4.06 -4.93 -8.11
CA VAL A 47 -4.61 -4.59 -6.78
C VAL A 47 -3.79 -3.50 -6.09
N THR A 48 -2.46 -3.52 -6.23
CA THR A 48 -1.58 -2.55 -5.58
C THR A 48 -1.49 -1.22 -6.36
N GLU A 49 -1.72 -1.22 -7.66
CA GLU A 49 -1.53 -0.06 -8.53
C GLU A 49 -2.35 1.18 -8.12
N PRO A 50 -3.66 1.08 -7.81
CA PRO A 50 -4.45 2.24 -7.37
C PRO A 50 -3.95 2.85 -6.06
N ILE A 51 -3.29 2.05 -5.21
CA ILE A 51 -2.69 2.50 -3.96
C ILE A 51 -1.37 3.20 -4.25
N LEU A 52 -0.52 2.64 -5.13
CA LEU A 52 0.82 3.13 -5.41
C LEU A 52 0.88 4.32 -6.38
N ASP A 53 -0.02 4.39 -7.37
CA ASP A 53 -0.03 5.44 -8.40
C ASP A 53 -0.12 6.87 -7.83
N PRO A 54 -0.97 7.17 -6.83
CA PRO A 54 -0.97 8.49 -6.19
C PRO A 54 0.39 8.86 -5.59
N PHE A 55 1.05 7.94 -4.87
CA PHE A 55 2.38 8.19 -4.28
C PHE A 55 3.45 8.35 -5.36
N ARG A 56 3.34 7.60 -6.45
CA ARG A 56 4.23 7.72 -7.60
C ARG A 56 4.08 9.07 -8.29
N ARG A 57 2.85 9.55 -8.47
CA ARG A 57 2.59 10.91 -9.00
C ARG A 57 3.14 11.99 -8.06
N LEU A 58 3.02 11.82 -6.75
CA LEU A 58 3.60 12.74 -5.77
C LEU A 58 5.14 12.74 -5.83
N GLN A 59 5.76 11.57 -5.96
CA GLN A 59 7.21 11.42 -6.13
C GLN A 59 7.69 12.16 -7.40
N PHE A 60 7.10 11.90 -8.57
CA PHE A 60 7.54 12.50 -9.83
C PHE A 60 7.20 13.98 -9.98
N LYS A 61 6.19 14.49 -9.27
CA LYS A 61 5.89 15.93 -9.20
C LYS A 61 6.89 16.68 -8.33
N SER A 62 7.53 16.03 -7.36
CA SER A 62 8.56 16.64 -6.52
C SER A 62 9.83 16.93 -7.33
N SER A 63 10.46 18.10 -7.10
CA SER A 63 11.73 18.47 -7.73
C SER A 63 12.88 17.51 -7.41
N ILE A 64 12.77 16.76 -6.30
CA ILE A 64 13.77 15.79 -5.84
C ILE A 64 13.51 14.41 -6.49
N GLY A 65 12.25 14.00 -6.62
CA GLY A 65 11.88 12.68 -7.11
C GLY A 65 11.88 12.54 -8.64
N ARG A 66 11.92 13.65 -9.38
CA ARG A 66 11.86 13.67 -10.85
C ARG A 66 13.04 12.98 -11.54
N ASN A 67 14.21 12.97 -10.91
CA ASN A 67 15.43 12.32 -11.41
C ASN A 67 15.72 10.96 -10.73
N MET A 68 14.83 10.47 -9.86
CA MET A 68 15.04 9.19 -9.20
C MET A 68 14.64 8.04 -10.13
N MET A 69 15.59 7.14 -10.41
CA MET A 69 15.36 5.91 -11.20
C MET A 69 14.72 4.78 -10.39
N ILE A 70 14.53 4.97 -9.08
CA ILE A 70 13.98 3.97 -8.16
C ILE A 70 12.60 4.43 -7.69
N ASP A 71 11.63 3.52 -7.77
CA ASP A 71 10.28 3.74 -7.28
C ASP A 71 10.22 3.59 -5.76
N PHE A 72 10.31 4.71 -5.04
CA PHE A 72 10.11 4.76 -3.59
C PHE A 72 8.62 4.79 -3.19
N SER A 73 7.72 4.85 -4.18
CA SER A 73 6.27 4.82 -3.98
C SER A 73 5.75 3.69 -3.07
N PRO A 74 6.27 2.44 -3.10
CA PRO A 74 5.83 1.39 -2.18
C PRO A 74 6.11 1.72 -0.72
N ILE A 75 7.30 2.24 -0.44
CA ILE A 75 7.71 2.61 0.92
C ILE A 75 6.85 3.79 1.42
N LEU A 76 6.69 4.82 0.58
CA LEU A 76 5.83 5.97 0.92
C LEU A 76 4.39 5.56 1.19
N ALA A 77 3.83 4.64 0.38
CA ALA A 77 2.49 4.11 0.57
C ALA A 77 2.36 3.36 1.90
N MET A 78 3.32 2.47 2.21
CA MET A 78 3.33 1.72 3.47
C MET A 78 3.39 2.64 4.69
N LEU A 79 4.25 3.67 4.65
CA LEU A 79 4.36 4.65 5.73
C LEU A 79 3.06 5.44 5.91
N ALA A 80 2.46 5.93 4.82
CA ALA A 80 1.19 6.64 4.88
C ALA A 80 0.06 5.76 5.42
N ILE A 81 0.00 4.49 5.01
CA ILE A 81 -0.99 3.54 5.51
C ILE A 81 -0.81 3.30 7.01
N GLN A 82 0.40 2.97 7.45
CA GLN A 82 0.66 2.56 8.82
C GLN A 82 0.60 3.70 9.83
N TYR A 83 1.13 4.87 9.48
CA TYR A 83 1.30 5.98 10.43
C TYR A 83 0.27 7.10 10.28
N VAL A 84 -0.47 7.14 9.17
CA VAL A 84 -1.49 8.18 8.94
C VAL A 84 -2.87 7.56 8.84
N ILE A 85 -3.12 6.73 7.83
CA ILE A 85 -4.47 6.26 7.50
C ILE A 85 -5.02 5.33 8.59
N ARG A 86 -4.27 4.29 8.97
CA ARG A 86 -4.70 3.30 9.97
C ARG A 86 -5.05 3.93 11.34
N PRO A 87 -4.18 4.74 11.98
CA PRO A 87 -4.51 5.32 13.28
C PRO A 87 -5.70 6.30 13.21
N ILE A 88 -5.82 7.06 12.12
CA ILE A 88 -6.98 7.95 11.92
C ILE A 88 -8.27 7.14 11.86
N LEU A 89 -8.33 6.08 11.06
CA LEU A 89 -9.55 5.26 10.94
C LEU A 89 -9.91 4.55 12.25
N ILE A 90 -8.93 4.01 12.97
CA ILE A 90 -9.16 3.39 14.28
C ILE A 90 -9.69 4.43 15.28
N SER A 91 -9.11 5.63 15.28
CA SER A 91 -9.58 6.72 16.14
C SER A 91 -11.03 7.10 15.81
N LEU A 92 -11.37 7.26 14.52
CA LEU A 92 -12.73 7.57 14.09
C LEU A 92 -13.74 6.49 14.53
N ILE A 93 -13.39 5.21 14.41
CA ILE A 93 -14.27 4.11 14.86
C ILE A 93 -14.38 4.06 16.37
N SER A 94 -13.35 4.45 17.11
CA SER A 94 -13.40 4.51 18.57
C SER A 94 -14.28 5.66 19.11
N LEU A 95 -14.59 6.65 18.27
CA LEU A 95 -15.43 7.80 18.62
C LEU A 95 -16.95 7.54 18.46
N ILE A 96 -17.33 6.43 17.81
CA ILE A 96 -18.73 6.06 17.51
C ILE A 96 -19.12 4.89 18.41
#